data_AF-A0A7V7BBT4-F1
#
_entry.id   AF-A0A7V7BBT4-F1
#
_cell.length_a   1.000
_cell.length_b   1.000
_cell.length_c   1.000
_cell.angle_alpha   90.00
_cell.angle_beta   90.00
_cell.angle_gamma   90.00
#
_symmetry.space_group_name_H-M   'P 1'
#
loop_
_entity.id
_entity.type
_entity.pdbx_description
1 polymer ?
#
loop_
_entity_poly.entity_id
_entity_poly.type
_entity_poly.pdbx_seq_one_letter_code
_entity_poly.pdbx_strand_id
1 'polypeptide(L)'
;MDVISYALAKKHTNEKIAEQKLKVAKVEHELNDLKGVLQQVNINHEAKQNVNGYGIVSLPENAANGQVSLTQKGLTANNLLGTDGDFANGTAELAIGWQVTNIGALKPVYDYDEKSQSFSVSYHDNYLYYRLSINNGHKYYIRFLLKKTKEENSRLTIGFESELRLTLKNNITIENDMYTTESYTEINKILLPTSDYLFIGFSGLLGTPCNAKIKDMTLVDLTELFGAGNEPTAEQCKQIFNGHVSGTKSTVGAMRLKSVSADETETSTAYVVAKDKEGKIIELRSLPDGTKDEIDTTQGKLIKRISDEYTIKVTDIRGVSTNLTNVDQVTVALPPDFVKSQGMGKFKSELREVDKNDRDNINSIGALSNFGDGTLRYIVEKGTTLEQVRQQLVGTTLTYQLATPIEIPIQTSGSLVSYPSGTVYIEPFVADAGIYTDKMEVLYSDLPIKALEKISKVDFDTGLETELDITAAIIAEDKLSFTHPDLTSGDIVFFVYEHGAEGTIPETEISYYDSRYVIKGEDDKFYQWEIEAKLVEGVITPSIKLVEV
;
A
#
# COMPACT_ATOMS: atom_id res chain seq x y z
N MET A 1 -33.50 47.56 5.10
CA MET A 1 -32.03 47.60 5.22
C MET A 1 -31.50 48.11 3.90
N ASP A 2 -30.81 49.25 3.88
CA ASP A 2 -30.23 49.82 2.66
C ASP A 2 -29.19 48.85 2.07
N VAL A 3 -29.12 48.78 0.73
CA VAL A 3 -28.14 48.00 -0.05
C VAL A 3 -26.71 48.25 0.44
N ILE A 4 -26.41 49.50 0.83
CA ILE A 4 -25.11 49.90 1.38
C ILE A 4 -24.86 49.23 2.73
N SER A 5 -25.86 49.19 3.62
CA SER A 5 -25.77 48.54 4.93
C SER A 5 -25.60 47.02 4.83
N TYR A 6 -26.26 46.38 3.86
CA TYR A 6 -26.12 44.94 3.61
C TYR A 6 -24.73 44.59 3.06
N ALA A 7 -24.19 45.39 2.14
CA ALA A 7 -22.84 45.21 1.60
C ALA A 7 -21.76 45.35 2.69
N LEU A 8 -21.89 46.34 3.57
CA LEU A 8 -21.00 46.55 4.73
C LEU A 8 -21.05 45.37 5.72
N ALA A 9 -22.25 44.86 6.05
CA ALA A 9 -22.40 43.72 6.95
C ALA A 9 -21.80 42.43 6.35
N LYS A 10 -21.98 42.19 5.05
CA LYS A 10 -21.40 41.04 4.35
C LYS A 10 -19.87 41.12 4.29
N LYS A 11 -19.31 42.30 4.01
CA LYS A 11 -17.85 42.53 4.01
C LYS A 11 -17.25 42.24 5.39
N HIS A 12 -17.84 42.80 6.45
CA HIS A 12 -17.38 42.59 7.83
C HIS A 12 -17.50 41.11 8.28
N THR A 13 -18.53 40.40 7.80
CA THR A 13 -18.69 38.96 8.08
C THR A 13 -17.62 38.14 7.36
N ASN A 14 -17.33 38.45 6.10
CA ASN A 14 -16.28 37.77 5.33
C ASN A 14 -14.88 38.02 5.91
N GLU A 15 -14.60 39.24 6.37
CA GLU A 15 -13.34 39.60 7.04
C GLU A 15 -13.16 38.78 8.33
N LYS A 16 -14.21 38.65 9.16
CA LYS A 16 -14.18 37.79 10.36
C LYS A 16 -13.95 36.31 10.04
N ILE A 17 -14.56 35.80 8.97
CA ILE A 17 -14.36 34.40 8.54
C ILE A 17 -12.91 34.20 8.07
N ALA A 18 -12.35 35.15 7.33
CA ALA A 18 -10.95 35.10 6.88
C ALA A 18 -9.97 35.14 8.08
N GLU A 19 -10.22 36.00 9.06
CA GLU A 19 -9.44 36.05 10.31
C GLU A 19 -9.53 34.74 11.10
N GLN A 20 -10.71 34.12 11.19
CA GLN A 20 -10.87 32.83 11.85
C GLN A 20 -10.11 31.72 11.13
N LYS A 21 -10.17 31.66 9.79
CA LYS A 21 -9.39 30.70 8.99
C LYS A 21 -7.89 30.87 9.20
N LEU A 22 -7.40 32.12 9.23
CA LEU A 22 -6.00 32.41 9.49
C LEU A 22 -5.57 31.96 10.91
N LYS A 23 -6.42 32.16 11.92
CA LYS A 23 -6.15 31.68 13.28
C LYS A 23 -6.11 30.16 13.37
N VAL A 24 -7.04 29.46 12.71
CA VAL A 24 -7.03 27.98 12.65
C VAL A 24 -5.75 27.49 11.97
N ALA A 25 -5.39 28.04 10.81
CA ALA A 25 -4.17 27.66 10.11
C ALA A 25 -2.89 27.89 10.94
N LYS A 26 -2.84 28.99 11.72
CA LYS A 26 -1.73 29.24 12.65
C LYS A 26 -1.67 28.22 13.78
N VAL A 27 -2.81 27.91 14.39
CA VAL A 27 -2.88 26.91 15.47
C VAL A 27 -2.51 25.52 14.93
N GLU A 28 -2.96 25.16 13.74
CA GLU A 28 -2.57 23.90 13.08
C GLU A 28 -1.06 23.85 12.80
N HIS A 29 -0.47 24.96 12.35
CA HIS A 29 0.98 25.07 12.18
C HIS A 29 1.74 24.94 13.50
N GLU A 30 1.36 25.68 14.54
CA GLU A 30 2.00 25.61 15.86
C GLU A 30 1.86 24.22 16.50
N LEU A 31 0.71 23.57 16.33
CA LEU A 31 0.49 22.21 16.82
C LEU A 31 1.36 21.19 16.07
N ASN A 32 1.54 21.37 14.77
CA ASN A 32 2.43 20.53 13.96
C ASN A 32 3.89 20.73 14.36
N ASP A 33 4.34 21.96 14.60
CA ASP A 33 5.69 22.26 15.08
C ASP A 33 5.93 21.66 16.47
N LEU A 34 4.99 21.84 17.40
CA LEU A 34 5.06 21.26 18.75
C LEU A 34 5.08 19.74 18.71
N LYS A 35 4.27 19.11 17.86
CA LYS A 35 4.28 17.66 17.65
C LYS A 35 5.62 17.21 17.11
N GLY A 36 6.20 17.93 16.15
CA GLY A 36 7.54 17.68 15.64
C GLY A 36 8.63 17.77 16.72
N VAL A 37 8.57 18.80 17.57
CA VAL A 37 9.50 18.96 18.69
C VAL A 37 9.33 17.83 19.72
N LEU A 38 8.10 17.51 20.13
CA LEU A 38 7.82 16.49 21.13
C LEU A 38 8.18 15.07 20.65
N GLN A 39 8.00 14.78 19.35
CA GLN A 39 8.44 13.52 18.75
C GLN A 39 9.97 13.35 18.74
N GLN A 40 10.73 14.44 18.83
CA GLN A 40 12.20 14.42 18.90
C GLN A 40 12.74 14.35 20.34
N VAL A 41 11.88 14.45 21.36
CA VAL A 41 12.33 14.39 22.76
C VAL A 41 12.47 12.93 23.17
N ASN A 42 13.72 12.48 23.23
CA ASN A 42 14.08 11.21 23.84
C ASN A 42 14.05 11.36 25.38
N ILE A 43 12.85 11.45 25.97
CA ILE A 43 12.65 11.78 27.39
C ILE A 43 13.41 10.81 28.32
N ASN A 44 13.51 9.55 27.91
CA ASN A 44 14.13 8.48 28.68
C ASN A 44 15.64 8.36 28.44
N HIS A 45 16.21 9.17 27.54
CA HIS A 45 17.60 9.06 27.09
C HIS A 45 17.93 7.64 26.61
N GLU A 46 17.02 6.99 25.88
CA GLU A 46 17.24 5.66 25.32
C GLU A 46 18.36 5.72 24.27
N ALA A 47 19.22 4.70 24.24
CA ALA A 47 20.34 4.64 23.30
C ALA A 47 19.88 4.63 21.84
N LYS A 48 18.75 3.98 21.56
CA LYS A 48 18.15 3.90 20.23
C LYS A 48 16.83 4.65 20.18
N GLN A 49 16.53 5.20 19.00
CA GLN A 49 15.27 5.85 18.66
C GLN A 49 14.75 5.24 17.35
N ASN A 50 13.46 5.39 17.09
CA ASN A 50 12.82 4.81 15.91
C ASN A 50 12.24 5.90 15.01
N VAL A 51 12.41 5.74 13.70
CA VAL A 51 11.62 6.43 12.68
C VAL A 51 10.84 5.42 11.86
N ASN A 52 9.69 5.82 11.33
CA ASN A 52 8.85 4.96 10.50
C ASN A 52 8.39 5.68 9.23
N GLY A 53 8.08 4.91 8.20
CA GLY A 53 7.54 5.41 6.94
C GLY A 53 7.35 4.33 5.89
N TYR A 54 7.11 4.75 4.66
CA TYR A 54 6.87 3.87 3.51
C TYR A 54 7.73 4.32 2.34
N GLY A 55 8.52 3.42 1.77
CA GLY A 55 9.30 3.66 0.56
C GLY A 55 10.50 4.59 0.74
N ILE A 56 10.31 5.74 1.37
CA ILE A 56 11.35 6.72 1.68
C ILE A 56 11.21 7.12 3.15
N VAL A 57 12.26 6.92 3.92
CA VAL A 57 12.31 7.25 5.35
C VAL A 57 13.50 8.19 5.59
N SER A 58 13.20 9.43 5.96
CA SER A 58 14.24 10.40 6.34
C SER A 58 14.74 10.14 7.76
N LEU A 59 16.04 10.08 7.93
CA LEU A 59 16.70 10.00 9.23
C LEU A 59 16.90 11.40 9.80
N PRO A 60 16.80 11.60 11.12
CA PRO A 60 17.05 12.90 11.72
C PRO A 60 18.56 13.20 11.85
N GLU A 61 18.90 14.46 12.13
CA GLU A 61 20.28 14.91 12.30
C GLU A 61 21.00 14.17 13.46
N ASN A 62 20.26 13.76 14.47
CA ASN A 62 20.80 13.01 15.60
C ASN A 62 20.91 11.50 15.35
N ALA A 63 20.69 11.01 14.12
CA ALA A 63 20.95 9.62 13.80
C ALA A 63 22.45 9.38 13.69
N ALA A 64 23.04 8.71 14.69
CA ALA A 64 24.47 8.41 14.68
C ALA A 64 24.84 7.53 13.48
N ASN A 65 26.06 7.73 12.96
CA ASN A 65 26.63 6.85 11.94
C ASN A 65 26.83 5.45 12.53
N GLY A 66 26.06 4.47 12.05
CA GLY A 66 26.08 3.14 12.64
C GLY A 66 25.12 2.15 12.01
N GLN A 67 25.31 0.86 12.31
CA GLN A 67 24.39 -0.17 11.85
C GLN A 67 22.99 0.07 12.45
N VAL A 68 21.97 -0.08 11.61
CA VAL A 68 20.57 0.03 12.02
C VAL A 68 19.87 -1.32 12.07
N SER A 69 18.88 -1.41 12.94
CA SER A 69 17.92 -2.52 12.98
C SER A 69 16.67 -2.11 12.23
N LEU A 70 16.05 -3.04 11.50
CA LEU A 70 14.80 -2.76 10.78
C LEU A 70 13.72 -3.77 11.08
N THR A 71 12.51 -3.24 11.08
CA THR A 71 11.27 -4.02 11.12
C THR A 71 10.39 -3.61 9.96
N GLN A 72 9.95 -4.55 9.15
CA GLN A 72 9.06 -4.31 8.00
C GLN A 72 7.73 -4.98 8.27
N LYS A 73 6.65 -4.20 8.26
CA LYS A 73 5.29 -4.69 8.53
C LYS A 73 4.51 -4.74 7.22
N GLY A 74 3.98 -5.91 6.91
CA GLY A 74 3.19 -6.16 5.71
C GLY A 74 1.98 -5.24 5.62
N LEU A 75 1.57 -4.96 4.39
CA LEU A 75 0.36 -4.23 4.08
C LEU A 75 -0.42 -5.03 3.04
N THR A 76 -1.73 -5.12 3.19
CA THR A 76 -2.62 -5.77 2.21
C THR A 76 -3.65 -4.75 1.74
N ALA A 77 -3.48 -4.25 0.53
CA ALA A 77 -4.43 -3.37 -0.14
C ALA A 77 -5.52 -4.18 -0.84
N ASN A 78 -6.76 -3.67 -0.82
CA ASN A 78 -7.81 -4.15 -1.69
C ASN A 78 -8.20 -3.03 -2.65
N ASN A 79 -8.08 -3.26 -3.96
CA ASN A 79 -8.68 -2.38 -4.94
C ASN A 79 -10.18 -2.65 -4.97
N LEU A 80 -10.98 -1.65 -4.62
CA LEU A 80 -12.45 -1.77 -4.58
C LEU A 80 -13.08 -2.00 -5.97
N LEU A 81 -12.29 -1.82 -7.03
CA LEU A 81 -12.67 -2.17 -8.40
C LEU A 81 -12.36 -3.64 -8.73
N GLY A 82 -11.86 -4.42 -7.77
CA GLY A 82 -11.39 -5.77 -8.01
C GLY A 82 -10.30 -5.80 -9.08
N THR A 83 -10.43 -6.71 -10.04
CA THR A 83 -9.56 -6.78 -11.21
C THR A 83 -9.98 -5.82 -12.33
N ASP A 84 -11.19 -5.25 -12.28
CA ASP A 84 -11.74 -4.43 -13.38
C ASP A 84 -11.11 -3.02 -13.49
N GLY A 85 -10.28 -2.66 -12.51
CA GLY A 85 -9.51 -1.41 -12.51
C GLY A 85 -8.36 -1.41 -13.53
N ASP A 86 -7.88 -2.56 -13.99
CA ASP A 86 -6.81 -2.64 -14.99
C ASP A 86 -7.31 -2.42 -16.43
N PHE A 87 -8.64 -2.46 -16.64
CA PHE A 87 -9.28 -2.40 -17.95
C PHE A 87 -8.73 -3.47 -18.92
N ALA A 88 -8.28 -4.63 -18.43
CA ALA A 88 -7.66 -5.67 -19.25
C ALA A 88 -8.62 -6.33 -20.24
N ASN A 89 -9.93 -6.25 -19.97
CA ASN A 89 -10.96 -6.84 -20.82
C ASN A 89 -12.12 -5.88 -21.04
N GLY A 90 -12.74 -5.98 -22.20
CA GLY A 90 -13.90 -5.18 -22.57
C GLY A 90 -14.66 -5.75 -23.77
N THR A 91 -15.85 -5.19 -23.97
CA THR A 91 -16.60 -5.25 -25.21
C THR A 91 -16.13 -4.13 -26.15
N ALA A 92 -16.64 -4.08 -27.39
CA ALA A 92 -16.28 -3.02 -28.33
C ALA A 92 -16.54 -1.59 -27.80
N GLU A 93 -17.42 -1.44 -26.80
CA GLU A 93 -17.81 -0.14 -26.25
C GLU A 93 -17.30 0.09 -24.82
N LEU A 94 -17.24 -0.96 -23.99
CA LEU A 94 -17.01 -0.84 -22.55
C LEU A 94 -16.10 -1.90 -21.98
N ALA A 95 -15.18 -1.48 -21.12
CA ALA A 95 -14.46 -2.35 -20.21
C ALA A 95 -15.42 -3.12 -19.28
N ILE A 96 -15.04 -4.34 -18.89
CA ILE A 96 -15.81 -5.19 -17.96
C ILE A 96 -15.98 -4.47 -16.61
N GLY A 97 -17.14 -4.65 -15.96
CA GLY A 97 -17.49 -4.02 -14.67
C GLY A 97 -17.97 -2.58 -14.77
N TRP A 98 -17.59 -1.86 -15.82
CA TRP A 98 -17.95 -0.46 -16.04
C TRP A 98 -19.29 -0.29 -16.77
N GLN A 99 -20.00 0.78 -16.45
CA GLN A 99 -21.34 1.09 -16.96
C GLN A 99 -21.45 2.55 -17.42
N VAL A 100 -22.46 2.85 -18.25
CA VAL A 100 -22.78 4.21 -18.69
C VAL A 100 -24.23 4.58 -18.45
N THR A 101 -24.52 5.84 -18.11
CA THR A 101 -25.88 6.29 -17.74
C THR A 101 -26.72 6.81 -18.92
N ASN A 102 -26.08 7.21 -20.03
CA ASN A 102 -26.78 7.69 -21.21
C ASN A 102 -25.91 7.56 -22.48
N ILE A 103 -26.47 6.94 -23.52
CA ILE A 103 -25.81 6.73 -24.81
C ILE A 103 -26.29 7.85 -25.74
N GLY A 104 -25.55 8.97 -25.75
CA GLY A 104 -25.64 9.94 -26.84
C GLY A 104 -25.00 9.41 -28.13
N ALA A 105 -24.89 10.24 -29.17
CA ALA A 105 -24.26 9.85 -30.44
C ALA A 105 -22.74 9.59 -30.34
N LEU A 106 -22.08 10.07 -29.27
CA LEU A 106 -20.69 9.78 -28.95
C LEU A 106 -20.66 8.67 -27.89
N LYS A 107 -20.12 7.51 -28.28
CA LYS A 107 -20.05 6.32 -27.44
C LYS A 107 -18.69 6.23 -26.73
N PRO A 108 -18.65 5.63 -25.51
CA PRO A 108 -17.38 5.16 -24.96
C PRO A 108 -16.78 4.16 -25.96
N VAL A 109 -15.46 4.16 -26.07
CA VAL A 109 -14.74 3.20 -26.91
C VAL A 109 -13.70 2.54 -26.04
N TYR A 110 -13.78 1.22 -25.96
CA TYR A 110 -12.76 0.41 -25.34
C TYR A 110 -11.64 0.14 -26.35
N ASP A 111 -10.41 0.36 -25.93
CA ASP A 111 -9.21 0.14 -26.73
C ASP A 111 -8.53 -1.14 -26.25
N TYR A 112 -8.59 -2.20 -27.06
CA TYR A 112 -8.03 -3.52 -26.73
C TYR A 112 -6.50 -3.51 -26.67
N ASP A 113 -5.85 -2.70 -27.51
CA ASP A 113 -4.39 -2.66 -27.61
C ASP A 113 -3.81 -1.88 -26.43
N GLU A 114 -4.42 -0.72 -26.12
CA GLU A 114 -3.98 0.11 -24.99
C GLU A 114 -4.54 -0.34 -23.63
N LYS A 115 -5.51 -1.28 -23.62
CA LYS A 115 -6.31 -1.69 -22.47
C LYS A 115 -6.86 -0.48 -21.73
N SER A 116 -7.62 0.35 -22.46
CA SER A 116 -8.06 1.64 -21.92
C SER A 116 -9.48 1.98 -22.31
N GLN A 117 -10.15 2.75 -21.45
CA GLN A 117 -11.49 3.25 -21.70
C GLN A 117 -11.43 4.70 -22.19
N SER A 118 -11.84 4.92 -23.43
CA SER A 118 -12.04 6.26 -23.99
C SER A 118 -13.44 6.76 -23.71
N PHE A 119 -13.58 8.06 -23.47
CA PHE A 119 -14.87 8.74 -23.45
C PHE A 119 -14.73 10.17 -23.98
N SER A 120 -15.69 10.56 -24.83
CA SER A 120 -15.82 11.90 -25.40
C SER A 120 -17.21 12.44 -25.05
N VAL A 121 -17.28 13.28 -24.02
CA VAL A 121 -18.54 13.67 -23.38
C VAL A 121 -18.77 15.16 -23.56
N SER A 122 -19.81 15.53 -24.31
CA SER A 122 -20.33 16.90 -24.35
C SER A 122 -21.51 17.01 -23.38
N TYR A 123 -21.25 17.53 -22.17
CA TYR A 123 -22.26 17.93 -21.18
C TYR A 123 -22.97 16.82 -20.35
N HIS A 124 -23.56 17.27 -19.24
CA HIS A 124 -23.89 16.60 -17.97
C HIS A 124 -24.63 15.27 -17.99
N ASP A 125 -23.97 14.25 -17.42
CA ASP A 125 -24.37 13.41 -16.29
C ASP A 125 -23.30 12.31 -16.12
N ASN A 126 -23.22 11.61 -14.96
CA ASN A 126 -22.26 10.53 -14.67
C ASN A 126 -22.07 9.59 -15.87
N TYR A 127 -21.03 9.80 -16.68
CA TYR A 127 -21.00 9.20 -18.00
C TYR A 127 -20.53 7.76 -17.93
N LEU A 128 -19.40 7.53 -17.26
CA LEU A 128 -18.82 6.23 -16.96
C LEU A 128 -18.83 6.04 -15.45
N TYR A 129 -19.31 4.89 -14.97
CA TYR A 129 -19.36 4.61 -13.54
C TYR A 129 -19.11 3.14 -13.23
N TYR A 130 -18.67 2.90 -12.01
CA TYR A 130 -18.47 1.58 -11.43
C TYR A 130 -19.31 1.48 -10.16
N ARG A 131 -20.12 0.42 -10.03
CA ARG A 131 -20.99 0.24 -8.85
C ARG A 131 -20.19 -0.31 -7.70
N LEU A 132 -20.17 0.42 -6.60
CA LEU A 132 -19.60 -0.02 -5.34
C LEU A 132 -20.14 0.81 -4.18
N SER A 133 -20.12 0.25 -2.97
CA SER A 133 -20.46 1.00 -1.77
C SER A 133 -19.29 1.91 -1.36
N ILE A 134 -19.59 3.18 -1.13
CA ILE A 134 -18.66 4.18 -0.62
C ILE A 134 -19.24 4.69 0.70
N ASN A 135 -18.48 4.63 1.78
CA ASN A 135 -18.94 4.95 3.12
C ASN A 135 -18.67 6.41 3.47
N ASN A 136 -19.64 7.06 4.10
CA ASN A 136 -19.50 8.40 4.63
C ASN A 136 -18.38 8.47 5.69
N GLY A 137 -17.59 9.55 5.66
CA GLY A 137 -16.56 9.80 6.66
C GLY A 137 -15.27 8.98 6.47
N HIS A 138 -15.25 8.05 5.50
CA HIS A 138 -14.03 7.37 5.08
C HIS A 138 -13.23 8.25 4.11
N LYS A 139 -11.96 7.91 3.88
CA LYS A 139 -11.08 8.52 2.88
C LYS A 139 -10.70 7.49 1.83
N TYR A 140 -10.80 7.87 0.56
CA TYR A 140 -10.50 6.98 -0.55
C TYR A 140 -9.33 7.52 -1.35
N TYR A 141 -8.30 6.70 -1.56
CA TYR A 141 -7.24 7.00 -2.51
C TYR A 141 -7.65 6.50 -3.90
N ILE A 142 -7.55 7.38 -4.89
CA ILE A 142 -7.71 7.03 -6.29
C ILE A 142 -6.45 7.34 -7.07
N ARG A 143 -6.00 6.37 -7.87
CA ARG A 143 -4.90 6.49 -8.83
C ARG A 143 -5.35 5.95 -10.18
N PHE A 144 -5.00 6.62 -11.27
CA PHE A 144 -5.24 6.13 -12.64
C PHE A 144 -4.35 6.87 -13.63
N LEU A 145 -4.16 6.28 -14.81
CA LEU A 145 -3.47 6.92 -15.92
C LEU A 145 -4.49 7.62 -16.83
N LEU A 146 -4.21 8.87 -17.18
CA LEU A 146 -5.08 9.73 -17.98
C LEU A 146 -4.34 10.25 -19.21
N LYS A 147 -4.94 10.10 -20.40
CA LYS A 147 -4.42 10.66 -21.64
C LYS A 147 -5.52 11.39 -22.39
N LYS A 148 -5.18 12.50 -23.03
CA LYS A 148 -6.12 13.26 -23.84
C LYS A 148 -6.29 12.61 -25.21
N THR A 149 -7.51 12.56 -25.74
CA THR A 149 -7.76 11.97 -27.07
C THR A 149 -7.59 12.95 -28.22
N LYS A 150 -7.65 14.27 -27.95
CA LYS A 150 -7.49 15.33 -28.96
C LYS A 150 -7.11 16.67 -28.34
N GLU A 151 -6.46 17.52 -29.13
CA GLU A 151 -6.00 18.87 -28.75
C GLU A 151 -7.14 19.90 -28.68
N GLU A 152 -8.12 19.64 -27.82
CA GLU A 152 -9.24 20.54 -27.51
C GLU A 152 -9.30 20.80 -26.01
N ASN A 153 -9.97 21.86 -25.56
CA ASN A 153 -10.19 22.08 -24.13
C ASN A 153 -10.95 20.88 -23.54
N SER A 154 -10.36 20.22 -22.54
CA SER A 154 -10.91 19.01 -21.94
C SER A 154 -10.76 19.05 -20.42
N ARG A 155 -11.81 18.72 -19.69
CA ARG A 155 -11.76 18.59 -18.22
C ARG A 155 -12.39 17.28 -17.80
N LEU A 156 -11.80 16.62 -16.81
CA LEU A 156 -12.32 15.38 -16.23
C LEU A 156 -12.77 15.65 -14.80
N THR A 157 -14.02 15.32 -14.49
CA THR A 157 -14.56 15.33 -13.13
C THR A 157 -14.74 13.90 -12.65
N ILE A 158 -14.38 13.65 -11.39
CA ILE A 158 -14.44 12.32 -10.75
C ILE A 158 -15.07 12.51 -9.38
N GLY A 159 -16.01 11.65 -9.01
CA GLY A 159 -16.67 11.75 -7.72
C GLY A 159 -17.64 10.62 -7.50
N PHE A 160 -18.57 10.83 -6.57
CA PHE A 160 -19.49 9.80 -6.12
C PHE A 160 -20.94 10.22 -6.31
N GLU A 161 -21.83 9.25 -6.49
CA GLU A 161 -23.27 9.46 -6.51
C GLU A 161 -24.02 8.13 -6.22
N SER A 162 -25.30 8.23 -5.88
CA SER A 162 -26.17 7.08 -5.62
C SER A 162 -27.30 6.95 -6.64
N GLU A 163 -27.66 8.06 -7.29
CA GLU A 163 -28.69 8.11 -8.31
C GLU A 163 -28.08 8.32 -9.70
N LEU A 164 -28.44 7.43 -10.63
CA LEU A 164 -28.03 7.58 -12.01
C LEU A 164 -28.55 8.91 -12.57
N ARG A 165 -27.75 9.61 -13.38
CA ARG A 165 -28.11 10.89 -14.04
C ARG A 165 -28.20 12.10 -13.11
N LEU A 166 -27.45 12.09 -12.03
CA LEU A 166 -27.15 13.30 -11.25
C LEU A 166 -25.69 13.70 -11.43
N THR A 167 -25.36 14.95 -11.13
CA THR A 167 -23.99 15.44 -11.08
C THR A 167 -23.22 14.74 -9.96
N LEU A 168 -22.01 14.25 -10.27
CA LEU A 168 -21.07 13.72 -9.27
C LEU A 168 -20.95 14.67 -8.06
N LYS A 169 -21.10 14.13 -6.86
CA LYS A 169 -20.90 14.82 -5.59
C LYS A 169 -19.52 14.50 -5.03
N ASN A 170 -19.04 15.33 -4.09
CA ASN A 170 -17.69 15.24 -3.50
C ASN A 170 -16.61 15.00 -4.55
N ASN A 171 -16.74 15.74 -5.66
CA ASN A 171 -15.96 15.52 -6.84
C ASN A 171 -14.67 16.35 -6.83
N ILE A 172 -13.73 15.87 -7.63
CA ILE A 172 -12.51 16.58 -8.00
C ILE A 172 -12.54 16.83 -9.51
N THR A 173 -11.90 17.89 -9.95
CA THR A 173 -11.72 18.19 -11.37
C THR A 173 -10.24 18.18 -11.73
N ILE A 174 -9.91 17.49 -12.81
CA ILE A 174 -8.60 17.48 -13.45
C ILE A 174 -8.65 18.48 -14.60
N GLU A 175 -7.81 19.51 -14.48
CA GLU A 175 -7.76 20.63 -15.41
C GLU A 175 -7.08 20.24 -16.72
N ASN A 176 -7.41 20.98 -17.79
CA ASN A 176 -6.99 20.69 -19.16
C ASN A 176 -5.48 20.63 -19.36
N ASP A 177 -4.73 21.42 -18.59
CA ASP A 177 -3.27 21.53 -18.63
C ASP A 177 -2.56 20.44 -17.82
N MET A 178 -3.29 19.58 -17.11
CA MET A 178 -2.73 18.51 -16.30
C MET A 178 -2.47 17.20 -17.07
N TYR A 179 -2.85 17.11 -18.34
CA TYR A 179 -2.68 15.90 -19.16
C TYR A 179 -2.64 16.24 -20.65
N THR A 180 -1.94 15.43 -21.46
CA THR A 180 -1.63 15.73 -22.86
C THR A 180 -2.09 14.62 -23.81
N THR A 181 -1.98 14.86 -25.12
CA THR A 181 -2.22 13.83 -26.15
C THR A 181 -1.01 12.96 -26.43
N GLU A 182 0.18 13.34 -25.93
CA GLU A 182 1.44 12.64 -26.22
C GLU A 182 1.59 11.39 -25.36
N SER A 183 1.34 11.51 -24.05
CA SER A 183 1.59 10.45 -23.09
C SER A 183 0.50 10.37 -22.02
N TYR A 184 0.42 9.22 -21.35
CA TYR A 184 -0.40 9.07 -20.16
C TYR A 184 0.22 9.84 -19.00
N THR A 185 -0.59 10.64 -18.32
CA THR A 185 -0.25 11.30 -17.07
C THR A 185 -0.88 10.55 -15.91
N GLU A 186 -0.09 10.28 -14.86
CA GLU A 186 -0.60 9.66 -13.65
C GLU A 186 -1.33 10.68 -12.77
N ILE A 187 -2.57 10.36 -12.42
CA ILE A 187 -3.39 11.16 -11.51
C ILE A 187 -3.52 10.41 -10.18
N ASN A 188 -3.30 11.11 -9.07
CA ASN A 188 -3.35 10.59 -7.71
C ASN A 188 -4.09 11.57 -6.81
N LYS A 189 -5.18 11.13 -6.17
CA LYS A 189 -6.07 12.02 -5.39
C LYS A 189 -6.67 11.29 -4.19
N ILE A 190 -7.03 12.07 -3.17
CA ILE A 190 -7.86 11.61 -2.05
C ILE A 190 -9.26 12.17 -2.24
N LEU A 191 -10.26 11.29 -2.14
CA LEU A 191 -11.67 11.61 -2.19
C LEU A 191 -12.26 11.48 -0.77
N LEU A 192 -13.10 12.45 -0.40
CA LEU A 192 -13.68 12.59 0.93
C LEU A 192 -15.22 12.59 0.82
N PRO A 193 -15.87 11.41 0.78
CA PRO A 193 -17.32 11.34 0.77
C PRO A 193 -17.94 11.96 2.04
N THR A 194 -18.97 12.77 1.84
CA THR A 194 -19.76 13.42 2.91
C THR A 194 -21.12 12.74 3.13
N SER A 195 -21.36 11.62 2.45
CA SER A 195 -22.55 10.76 2.53
C SER A 195 -22.18 9.38 2.01
N ASP A 196 -23.05 8.39 2.22
CA ASP A 196 -22.89 7.08 1.60
C ASP A 196 -23.25 7.16 0.10
N TYR A 197 -22.45 6.52 -0.75
CA TYR A 197 -22.67 6.46 -2.20
C TYR A 197 -22.68 5.03 -2.74
N LEU A 198 -23.27 4.84 -3.93
CA LEU A 198 -23.42 3.52 -4.56
C LEU A 198 -22.57 3.34 -5.83
N PHE A 199 -21.83 4.36 -6.24
CA PHE A 199 -20.85 4.25 -7.30
C PHE A 199 -19.84 5.40 -7.29
N ILE A 200 -18.69 5.14 -7.90
CA ILE A 200 -17.75 6.15 -8.37
C ILE A 200 -18.00 6.40 -9.86
N GLY A 201 -17.87 7.64 -10.31
CA GLY A 201 -18.09 7.97 -11.71
C GLY A 201 -17.20 9.08 -12.24
N PHE A 202 -17.22 9.19 -13.56
CA PHE A 202 -16.46 10.14 -14.36
C PHE A 202 -17.40 10.95 -15.25
N SER A 203 -17.16 12.25 -15.38
CA SER A 203 -17.91 13.14 -16.26
C SER A 203 -17.04 14.27 -16.80
N GLY A 204 -17.53 14.99 -17.81
CA GLY A 204 -17.02 16.33 -18.11
C GLY A 204 -17.50 17.38 -17.11
N LEU A 205 -16.94 18.58 -17.20
CA LEU A 205 -17.41 19.75 -16.43
C LEU A 205 -18.53 20.47 -17.19
N LEU A 206 -19.42 21.16 -16.47
CA LEU A 206 -20.43 22.06 -17.03
C LEU A 206 -19.82 22.96 -18.15
N GLY A 207 -20.26 22.75 -19.39
CA GLY A 207 -19.84 23.58 -20.54
C GLY A 207 -18.49 23.22 -21.17
N THR A 208 -17.75 22.22 -20.65
CA THR A 208 -16.46 21.79 -21.22
C THR A 208 -16.47 20.28 -21.44
N PRO A 209 -16.21 19.80 -22.67
CA PRO A 209 -16.22 18.37 -22.91
C PRO A 209 -15.10 17.66 -22.16
N CYS A 210 -15.25 16.35 -21.94
CA CYS A 210 -14.13 15.49 -21.57
C CYS A 210 -13.74 14.65 -22.78
N ASN A 211 -12.47 14.70 -23.17
CA ASN A 211 -11.88 13.96 -24.28
C ASN A 211 -10.67 13.19 -23.75
N ALA A 212 -10.94 12.05 -23.11
CA ALA A 212 -9.95 11.35 -22.33
C ALA A 212 -9.97 9.83 -22.57
N LYS A 213 -8.81 9.21 -22.38
CA LYS A 213 -8.65 7.78 -22.13
C LYS A 213 -8.16 7.58 -20.72
N ILE A 214 -8.70 6.59 -20.03
CA ILE A 214 -8.26 6.16 -18.70
C ILE A 214 -7.84 4.70 -18.70
N LYS A 215 -6.88 4.36 -17.85
CA LYS A 215 -6.52 2.96 -17.53
C LYS A 215 -5.81 2.85 -16.17
N ASP A 216 -5.51 1.62 -15.76
CA ASP A 216 -4.71 1.29 -14.57
C ASP A 216 -5.21 1.97 -13.28
N MET A 217 -6.51 1.83 -13.02
CA MET A 217 -7.20 2.48 -11.92
C MET A 217 -7.13 1.67 -10.64
N THR A 218 -6.66 2.32 -9.57
CA THR A 218 -6.62 1.81 -8.20
C THR A 218 -7.56 2.67 -7.35
N LEU A 219 -8.49 2.06 -6.63
CA LEU A 219 -9.34 2.70 -5.64
C LEU A 219 -9.24 1.96 -4.31
N VAL A 220 -8.73 2.61 -3.27
CA VAL A 220 -8.50 1.98 -1.95
C VAL A 220 -9.20 2.78 -0.86
N ASP A 221 -9.94 2.10 0.02
CA ASP A 221 -10.46 2.68 1.27
C ASP A 221 -9.30 2.80 2.28
N LEU A 222 -8.78 4.02 2.45
CA LEU A 222 -7.67 4.28 3.37
C LEU A 222 -8.11 4.20 4.83
N THR A 223 -9.37 4.53 5.12
CA THR A 223 -9.88 4.49 6.49
C THR A 223 -10.05 3.05 6.96
N GLU A 224 -10.50 2.15 6.08
CA GLU A 224 -10.52 0.71 6.37
C GLU A 224 -9.10 0.15 6.54
N LEU A 225 -8.15 0.57 5.69
CA LEU A 225 -6.80 -0.01 5.68
C LEU A 225 -5.90 0.49 6.83
N PHE A 226 -5.98 1.78 7.18
CA PHE A 226 -5.10 2.42 8.17
C PHE A 226 -5.80 2.78 9.47
N GLY A 227 -7.14 2.78 9.49
CA GLY A 227 -7.93 3.29 10.59
C GLY A 227 -8.12 4.81 10.53
N ALA A 228 -9.27 5.26 11.03
CA ALA A 228 -9.63 6.68 11.04
C ALA A 228 -8.59 7.52 11.79
N GLY A 229 -8.07 8.57 11.14
CA GLY A 229 -7.07 9.48 11.70
C GLY A 229 -5.61 9.07 11.44
N ASN A 230 -5.37 7.87 10.92
CA ASN A 230 -4.04 7.38 10.54
C ASN A 230 -3.87 7.26 9.01
N GLU A 231 -4.83 7.76 8.22
CA GLU A 231 -4.76 7.62 6.77
C GLU A 231 -3.60 8.43 6.17
N PRO A 232 -2.82 7.86 5.23
CA PRO A 232 -1.69 8.53 4.59
C PRO A 232 -2.12 9.69 3.68
N THR A 233 -1.18 10.58 3.38
CA THR A 233 -1.36 11.63 2.35
C THR A 233 -1.38 11.03 0.94
N ALA A 234 -1.76 11.82 -0.07
CA ALA A 234 -1.77 11.36 -1.46
C ALA A 234 -0.35 11.01 -1.96
N GLU A 235 0.65 11.75 -1.50
CA GLU A 235 2.07 11.53 -1.81
C GLU A 235 2.58 10.24 -1.16
N GLN A 236 2.22 9.99 0.09
CA GLN A 236 2.51 8.72 0.77
C GLN A 236 1.80 7.55 0.08
N CYS A 237 0.54 7.70 -0.32
CA CYS A 237 -0.19 6.67 -1.06
C CYS A 237 0.53 6.29 -2.36
N LYS A 238 1.10 7.28 -3.08
CA LYS A 238 1.87 7.03 -4.30
C LYS A 238 3.09 6.13 -4.03
N GLN A 239 3.74 6.29 -2.88
CA GLN A 239 4.84 5.41 -2.47
C GLN A 239 4.31 4.04 -2.06
N ILE A 240 3.25 3.99 -1.25
CA ILE A 240 2.67 2.76 -0.71
C ILE A 240 2.16 1.81 -1.82
N PHE A 241 1.41 2.35 -2.78
CA PHE A 241 0.72 1.58 -3.81
C PHE A 241 1.45 1.59 -5.16
N ASN A 242 2.76 1.84 -5.17
CA ASN A 242 3.67 1.99 -6.33
C ASN A 242 3.16 1.39 -7.67
N GLY A 243 2.29 2.12 -8.37
CA GLY A 243 1.64 1.68 -9.61
C GLY A 243 0.16 1.27 -9.47
N HIS A 244 -0.27 0.35 -10.33
CA HIS A 244 -1.62 -0.22 -10.26
C HIS A 244 -1.66 -1.37 -9.25
N VAL A 245 -2.78 -1.47 -8.53
CA VAL A 245 -3.06 -2.58 -7.63
C VAL A 245 -4.27 -3.34 -8.18
N SER A 246 -4.06 -4.56 -8.68
CA SER A 246 -5.16 -5.40 -9.18
C SER A 246 -5.72 -6.26 -8.05
N GLY A 247 -7.04 -6.22 -7.84
CA GLY A 247 -7.72 -6.97 -6.79
C GLY A 247 -7.11 -6.73 -5.40
N THR A 248 -6.87 -7.81 -4.66
CA THR A 248 -6.15 -7.76 -3.39
C THR A 248 -4.66 -8.05 -3.59
N LYS A 249 -3.79 -7.15 -3.17
CA LYS A 249 -2.33 -7.32 -3.19
C LYS A 249 -1.72 -7.07 -1.83
N SER A 250 -0.59 -7.71 -1.57
CA SER A 250 0.16 -7.58 -0.34
C SER A 250 1.61 -7.17 -0.59
N THR A 251 2.34 -6.86 0.46
CA THR A 251 3.75 -6.53 0.33
C THR A 251 4.56 -7.74 -0.12
N VAL A 252 5.38 -7.57 -1.17
CA VAL A 252 6.31 -8.59 -1.63
C VAL A 252 7.45 -8.72 -0.62
N GLY A 253 7.72 -9.93 -0.13
CA GLY A 253 8.75 -10.21 0.88
C GLY A 253 10.19 -10.20 0.36
N ALA A 254 10.44 -9.57 -0.79
CA ALA A 254 11.75 -9.41 -1.38
C ALA A 254 11.97 -7.94 -1.71
N MET A 255 13.00 -7.33 -1.12
CA MET A 255 13.26 -5.90 -1.32
C MET A 255 14.69 -5.51 -0.98
N ARG A 256 15.08 -4.34 -1.49
CA ARG A 256 16.31 -3.65 -1.17
C ARG A 256 16.04 -2.51 -0.20
N LEU A 257 16.95 -2.37 0.76
CA LEU A 257 17.08 -1.23 1.64
C LEU A 257 18.35 -0.49 1.23
N LYS A 258 18.24 0.80 0.91
CA LYS A 258 19.39 1.63 0.51
C LYS A 258 19.43 2.89 1.37
N SER A 259 20.48 3.04 2.16
CA SER A 259 20.71 4.24 2.97
C SER A 259 21.72 5.14 2.27
N VAL A 260 21.43 6.43 2.19
CA VAL A 260 22.30 7.45 1.60
C VAL A 260 22.55 8.58 2.59
N SER A 261 23.76 9.14 2.60
CA SER A 261 24.09 10.34 3.36
C SER A 261 23.32 11.57 2.83
N ALA A 262 23.23 12.62 3.65
CA ALA A 262 22.54 13.85 3.28
C ALA A 262 23.12 14.54 2.02
N ASP A 263 24.41 14.33 1.74
CA ASP A 263 25.11 14.82 0.53
C ASP A 263 25.20 13.77 -0.59
N GLU A 264 24.56 12.61 -0.40
CA GLU A 264 24.52 11.46 -1.32
C GLU A 264 25.89 10.86 -1.68
N THR A 265 26.95 11.17 -0.93
CA THR A 265 28.31 10.67 -1.18
C THR A 265 28.58 9.28 -0.58
N GLU A 266 27.90 8.94 0.51
CA GLU A 266 28.01 7.65 1.17
C GLU A 266 26.73 6.85 0.99
N THR A 267 26.88 5.56 0.69
CA THR A 267 25.74 4.66 0.53
C THR A 267 26.00 3.31 1.19
N SER A 268 24.95 2.72 1.74
CA SER A 268 24.95 1.33 2.21
C SER A 268 23.67 0.63 1.75
N THR A 269 23.77 -0.68 1.51
CA THR A 269 22.66 -1.45 0.95
C THR A 269 22.53 -2.78 1.66
N ALA A 270 21.30 -3.18 1.93
CA ALA A 270 20.94 -4.51 2.39
C ALA A 270 19.79 -5.06 1.53
N TYR A 271 19.80 -6.37 1.29
CA TYR A 271 18.72 -7.08 0.62
C TYR A 271 18.04 -8.01 1.61
N VAL A 272 16.72 -8.09 1.53
CA VAL A 272 15.88 -8.94 2.36
C VAL A 272 15.05 -9.81 1.44
N VAL A 273 15.08 -11.13 1.63
CA VAL A 273 14.27 -12.09 0.88
C VAL A 273 13.64 -13.11 1.84
N ALA A 274 12.32 -13.10 1.93
CA ALA A 274 11.52 -14.07 2.68
C ALA A 274 10.90 -15.09 1.73
N LYS A 275 11.09 -16.38 2.04
CA LYS A 275 10.62 -17.50 1.21
C LYS A 275 9.86 -18.51 2.04
N ASP A 276 8.92 -19.20 1.40
CA ASP A 276 8.26 -20.34 2.00
C ASP A 276 9.12 -21.60 1.92
N LYS A 277 8.55 -22.73 2.34
CA LYS A 277 9.25 -24.03 2.34
C LYS A 277 9.51 -24.58 0.92
N GLU A 278 8.80 -24.06 -0.08
CA GLU A 278 8.93 -24.45 -1.49
C GLU A 278 9.88 -23.51 -2.24
N GLY A 279 10.39 -22.46 -1.58
CA GLY A 279 11.29 -21.47 -2.15
C GLY A 279 10.58 -20.31 -2.84
N LYS A 280 9.25 -20.24 -2.77
CA LYS A 280 8.44 -19.17 -3.33
C LYS A 280 8.57 -17.90 -2.49
N ILE A 281 8.52 -16.73 -3.12
CA ILE A 281 8.53 -15.45 -2.39
C ILE A 281 7.25 -15.32 -1.56
N ILE A 282 7.42 -15.01 -0.27
CA ILE A 282 6.28 -14.78 0.63
C ILE A 282 5.73 -13.37 0.44
N GLU A 283 4.42 -13.26 0.48
CA GLU A 283 3.72 -11.99 0.65
C GLU A 283 3.50 -11.69 2.15
N LEU A 284 3.88 -10.49 2.59
CA LEU A 284 3.63 -9.98 3.94
C LEU A 284 2.25 -9.34 3.99
N ARG A 285 1.32 -9.95 4.73
CA ARG A 285 -0.08 -9.54 4.75
C ARG A 285 -0.42 -8.63 5.92
N SER A 286 -1.57 -7.97 5.84
CA SER A 286 -2.23 -7.28 6.94
C SER A 286 -3.72 -7.56 6.96
N LEU A 287 -4.32 -7.45 8.14
CA LEU A 287 -5.77 -7.56 8.35
C LEU A 287 -6.37 -6.23 8.87
N PRO A 288 -7.69 -6.02 8.70
CA PRO A 288 -8.35 -4.78 9.13
C PRO A 288 -8.27 -4.50 10.64
N ASP A 289 -8.00 -5.52 11.46
CA ASP A 289 -7.81 -5.36 12.90
C ASP A 289 -6.42 -4.84 13.29
N GLY A 290 -5.55 -4.55 12.31
CA GLY A 290 -4.19 -4.09 12.50
C GLY A 290 -3.15 -5.21 12.67
N THR A 291 -3.56 -6.48 12.63
CA THR A 291 -2.61 -7.60 12.61
C THR A 291 -1.81 -7.56 11.30
N LYS A 292 -0.48 -7.68 11.39
CA LYS A 292 0.44 -7.68 10.24
C LYS A 292 1.46 -8.81 10.34
N ASP A 293 1.83 -9.37 9.19
CA ASP A 293 3.08 -10.13 9.06
C ASP A 293 4.27 -9.17 9.18
N GLU A 294 5.40 -9.65 9.70
CA GLU A 294 6.51 -8.78 10.07
C GLU A 294 7.86 -9.43 9.81
N ILE A 295 8.74 -8.73 9.09
CA ILE A 295 10.15 -9.10 8.98
C ILE A 295 10.94 -8.33 10.04
N ASP A 296 11.70 -9.05 10.87
CA ASP A 296 12.69 -8.51 11.80
C ASP A 296 14.08 -8.88 11.30
N THR A 297 14.84 -7.88 10.82
CA THR A 297 16.19 -8.10 10.28
C THR A 297 17.23 -8.34 11.37
N THR A 298 16.95 -7.96 12.62
CA THR A 298 17.83 -8.20 13.77
C THR A 298 17.77 -9.66 14.18
N GLN A 299 16.57 -10.25 14.18
CA GLN A 299 16.37 -11.66 14.50
C GLN A 299 16.52 -12.58 13.28
N GLY A 300 16.61 -12.01 12.07
CA GLY A 300 16.76 -12.78 10.84
C GLY A 300 15.55 -13.67 10.54
N LYS A 301 14.34 -13.21 10.87
CA LYS A 301 13.10 -13.98 10.65
C LYS A 301 11.91 -13.12 10.27
N LEU A 302 10.99 -13.78 9.59
CA LEU A 302 9.61 -13.36 9.37
C LEU A 302 8.75 -13.97 10.48
N ILE A 303 7.95 -13.13 11.13
CA ILE A 303 6.86 -13.52 12.02
C ILE A 303 5.56 -13.45 11.21
N LYS A 304 5.15 -14.60 10.66
CA LYS A 304 3.89 -14.73 9.91
C LYS A 304 2.73 -14.93 10.87
N ARG A 305 1.80 -13.99 10.88
CA ARG A 305 0.59 -13.96 11.73
C ARG A 305 -0.68 -14.23 10.92
N ILE A 306 -0.60 -14.16 9.59
CA ILE A 306 -1.74 -14.27 8.70
C ILE A 306 -1.55 -15.50 7.80
N SER A 307 -2.62 -16.25 7.61
CA SER A 307 -2.64 -17.44 6.77
C SER A 307 -2.22 -17.13 5.33
N ASP A 308 -1.90 -18.19 4.59
CA ASP A 308 -2.00 -18.12 3.13
C ASP A 308 -3.46 -18.10 2.71
N GLU A 309 -3.70 -17.85 1.43
CA GLU A 309 -5.05 -17.80 0.91
C GLU A 309 -5.76 -19.14 1.14
N TYR A 310 -6.93 -19.07 1.76
CA TYR A 310 -7.79 -20.21 2.01
C TYR A 310 -9.04 -20.13 1.16
N THR A 311 -9.24 -21.12 0.30
CA THR A 311 -10.47 -21.28 -0.48
C THR A 311 -11.50 -22.06 0.32
N ILE A 312 -12.70 -21.48 0.52
CA ILE A 312 -13.82 -22.15 1.19
C ILE A 312 -14.26 -23.38 0.38
N LYS A 313 -14.34 -24.51 1.06
CA LYS A 313 -14.73 -25.82 0.51
C LYS A 313 -16.16 -26.16 0.90
N VAL A 314 -16.78 -27.06 0.14
CA VAL A 314 -18.13 -27.59 0.46
C VAL A 314 -18.19 -28.14 1.89
N THR A 315 -17.12 -28.78 2.36
CA THR A 315 -17.01 -29.38 3.71
C THR A 315 -17.00 -28.35 4.84
N ASP A 316 -16.66 -27.11 4.54
CA ASP A 316 -16.60 -26.03 5.53
C ASP A 316 -18.01 -25.51 5.83
N ILE A 317 -18.93 -25.68 4.88
CA ILE A 317 -20.31 -25.17 4.92
C ILE A 317 -21.22 -26.21 5.59
N ARG A 318 -21.50 -26.02 6.88
CA ARG A 318 -22.07 -27.05 7.75
C ARG A 318 -23.60 -27.11 7.74
N GLY A 319 -24.27 -25.99 7.94
CA GLY A 319 -25.72 -25.97 8.12
C GLY A 319 -26.33 -24.59 8.20
N VAL A 320 -27.61 -24.51 7.85
CA VAL A 320 -28.44 -23.29 7.88
C VAL A 320 -29.15 -23.20 9.23
N SER A 321 -29.12 -22.03 9.84
CA SER A 321 -29.86 -21.68 11.05
C SER A 321 -30.93 -20.65 10.70
N THR A 322 -32.19 -20.97 11.02
CA THR A 322 -33.35 -20.16 10.66
C THR A 322 -33.95 -19.37 11.83
N ASN A 323 -33.20 -19.27 12.93
CA ASN A 323 -33.63 -18.72 14.21
C ASN A 323 -33.64 -17.18 14.30
N LEU A 324 -33.03 -16.49 13.34
CA LEU A 324 -33.05 -15.02 13.26
C LEU A 324 -34.39 -14.53 12.67
N THR A 325 -34.75 -13.27 12.88
CA THR A 325 -36.08 -12.76 12.49
C THR A 325 -36.14 -12.41 11.01
N ASN A 326 -35.13 -11.69 10.52
CA ASN A 326 -35.16 -11.03 9.20
C ASN A 326 -34.39 -11.81 8.13
N VAL A 327 -33.43 -12.65 8.53
CA VAL A 327 -32.51 -13.38 7.64
C VAL A 327 -32.30 -14.82 8.11
N ASP A 328 -31.69 -15.66 7.28
CA ASP A 328 -31.09 -16.93 7.71
C ASP A 328 -29.57 -16.80 7.72
N GLN A 329 -28.89 -17.73 8.40
CA GLN A 329 -27.42 -17.73 8.43
C GLN A 329 -26.86 -19.14 8.26
N VAL A 330 -25.69 -19.24 7.65
CA VAL A 330 -24.99 -20.51 7.43
C VAL A 330 -23.68 -20.53 8.19
N THR A 331 -23.41 -21.62 8.90
CA THR A 331 -22.12 -21.82 9.57
C THR A 331 -21.06 -22.26 8.58
N VAL A 332 -19.99 -21.48 8.49
CA VAL A 332 -18.77 -21.79 7.74
C VAL A 332 -17.66 -22.04 8.75
N ALA A 333 -17.09 -23.24 8.75
CA ALA A 333 -16.00 -23.59 9.65
C ALA A 333 -14.65 -23.25 9.02
N LEU A 334 -13.82 -22.53 9.78
CA LEU A 334 -12.47 -22.21 9.36
C LEU A 334 -11.48 -23.32 9.79
N PRO A 335 -10.28 -23.35 9.18
CA PRO A 335 -9.21 -24.23 9.62
C PRO A 335 -8.89 -24.11 11.11
N PRO A 336 -8.37 -25.19 11.76
CA PRO A 336 -8.14 -25.20 13.21
C PRO A 336 -7.14 -24.16 13.72
N ASP A 337 -6.28 -23.66 12.84
CA ASP A 337 -5.28 -22.63 13.13
C ASP A 337 -5.85 -21.20 13.02
N PHE A 338 -7.14 -21.01 12.74
CA PHE A 338 -7.80 -19.72 12.87
C PHE A 338 -7.88 -19.27 14.33
N VAL A 339 -7.61 -18.00 14.59
CA VAL A 339 -7.71 -17.41 15.93
C VAL A 339 -9.15 -17.46 16.46
N LYS A 340 -9.34 -18.05 17.64
CA LYS A 340 -10.65 -18.10 18.31
C LYS A 340 -10.87 -16.86 19.16
N SER A 341 -11.11 -15.74 18.51
CA SER A 341 -11.37 -14.45 19.16
C SER A 341 -12.52 -13.70 18.50
N GLN A 342 -13.31 -13.01 19.32
CA GLN A 342 -14.41 -12.16 18.85
C GLN A 342 -13.87 -10.87 18.23
N GLY A 343 -14.66 -10.24 17.37
CA GLY A 343 -14.35 -8.95 16.77
C GLY A 343 -14.21 -9.03 15.26
N MET A 344 -14.38 -7.88 14.61
CA MET A 344 -14.18 -7.71 13.18
C MET A 344 -12.68 -7.64 12.83
N GLY A 345 -12.36 -7.84 11.56
CA GLY A 345 -11.03 -7.71 11.01
C GLY A 345 -10.11 -8.91 11.28
N LYS A 346 -10.66 -10.04 11.75
CA LYS A 346 -9.89 -11.28 11.98
C LYS A 346 -9.64 -12.10 10.72
N PHE A 347 -10.29 -11.73 9.64
CA PHE A 347 -10.11 -12.28 8.31
C PHE A 347 -10.31 -11.17 7.28
N LYS A 348 -9.90 -11.44 6.05
CA LYS A 348 -10.16 -10.59 4.89
C LYS A 348 -10.68 -11.45 3.75
N SER A 349 -11.76 -11.01 3.12
CA SER A 349 -12.40 -11.67 1.98
C SER A 349 -12.98 -10.60 1.06
N GLU A 350 -13.33 -10.97 -0.17
CA GLU A 350 -14.12 -10.12 -1.06
C GLU A 350 -15.55 -9.89 -0.52
N LEU A 351 -16.03 -10.80 0.32
CA LEU A 351 -17.29 -10.63 1.03
C LEU A 351 -17.15 -9.64 2.18
N ARG A 352 -18.10 -8.71 2.28
CA ARG A 352 -18.18 -7.74 3.37
C ARG A 352 -18.25 -8.44 4.73
N GLU A 353 -17.55 -7.91 5.72
CA GLU A 353 -17.70 -8.32 7.11
C GLU A 353 -18.72 -7.43 7.84
N VAL A 354 -19.52 -8.03 8.72
CA VAL A 354 -20.42 -7.32 9.65
C VAL A 354 -20.21 -7.78 11.09
N ASP A 355 -20.43 -6.86 12.02
CA ASP A 355 -20.45 -7.19 13.45
C ASP A 355 -21.53 -8.25 13.71
N LYS A 356 -21.24 -9.16 14.63
CA LYS A 356 -22.14 -10.26 14.98
C LYS A 356 -23.52 -9.78 15.45
N ASN A 357 -23.62 -8.57 15.98
CA ASN A 357 -24.87 -7.99 16.47
C ASN A 357 -25.72 -7.43 15.33
N ASP A 358 -25.12 -7.09 14.19
CA ASP A 358 -25.80 -6.52 13.02
C ASP A 358 -26.24 -7.59 11.99
N ARG A 359 -26.02 -8.87 12.30
CA ARG A 359 -26.34 -9.97 11.39
C ARG A 359 -27.83 -10.12 11.08
N ASP A 360 -28.74 -9.80 12.01
CA ASP A 360 -30.19 -9.93 11.81
C ASP A 360 -30.80 -8.71 11.07
N ASN A 361 -30.05 -8.15 10.13
CA ASN A 361 -30.45 -7.03 9.30
C ASN A 361 -30.44 -7.49 7.83
N ILE A 362 -31.48 -7.12 7.07
CA ILE A 362 -31.57 -7.42 5.64
C ILE A 362 -30.37 -6.86 4.85
N ASN A 363 -29.80 -5.74 5.29
CA ASN A 363 -28.61 -5.14 4.67
C ASN A 363 -27.35 -5.99 4.87
N SER A 364 -27.37 -6.96 5.79
CA SER A 364 -26.26 -7.87 6.06
C SER A 364 -26.24 -9.10 5.15
N ILE A 365 -27.25 -9.30 4.31
CA ILE A 365 -27.27 -10.40 3.33
C ILE A 365 -26.01 -10.34 2.44
N GLY A 366 -25.39 -11.50 2.23
CA GLY A 366 -24.14 -11.63 1.48
C GLY A 366 -22.88 -11.31 2.29
N ALA A 367 -23.01 -10.90 3.56
CA ALA A 367 -21.87 -10.62 4.43
C ALA A 367 -21.45 -11.86 5.25
N LEU A 368 -20.22 -11.82 5.75
CA LEU A 368 -19.68 -12.75 6.74
C LEU A 368 -19.64 -12.08 8.11
N SER A 369 -19.75 -12.88 9.17
CA SER A 369 -19.60 -12.42 10.55
C SER A 369 -18.80 -13.42 11.38
N ASN A 370 -17.78 -12.94 12.09
CA ASN A 370 -16.95 -13.76 12.98
C ASN A 370 -17.64 -14.03 14.33
N PHE A 371 -17.72 -15.30 14.72
CA PHE A 371 -18.31 -15.73 16.00
C PHE A 371 -17.28 -16.07 17.08
N GLY A 372 -15.98 -15.94 16.80
CA GLY A 372 -14.88 -16.16 17.75
C GLY A 372 -14.76 -17.58 18.29
N ASP A 373 -15.49 -18.54 17.72
CA ASP A 373 -15.51 -19.96 18.11
C ASP A 373 -14.78 -20.86 17.09
N GLY A 374 -14.12 -20.27 16.08
CA GLY A 374 -13.54 -21.00 14.96
C GLY A 374 -14.44 -21.05 13.71
N THR A 375 -15.56 -20.30 13.72
CA THR A 375 -16.50 -20.31 12.61
C THR A 375 -16.96 -18.90 12.22
N LEU A 376 -17.35 -18.76 10.96
CA LEU A 376 -18.04 -17.60 10.43
C LEU A 376 -19.53 -17.90 10.24
N ARG A 377 -20.35 -16.85 10.21
CA ARG A 377 -21.74 -16.92 9.73
C ARG A 377 -21.84 -16.15 8.43
N TYR A 378 -22.30 -16.83 7.39
CA TYR A 378 -22.70 -16.19 6.15
C TYR A 378 -24.20 -15.87 6.22
N ILE A 379 -24.56 -14.61 6.02
CA ILE A 379 -25.95 -14.15 6.12
C ILE A 379 -26.63 -14.27 4.76
N VAL A 380 -27.82 -14.86 4.73
CA VAL A 380 -28.58 -15.12 3.50
C VAL A 380 -30.05 -14.75 3.66
N GLU A 381 -30.75 -14.61 2.54
CA GLU A 381 -32.20 -14.40 2.53
C GLU A 381 -32.94 -15.53 3.26
N LYS A 382 -34.07 -15.19 3.88
CA LYS A 382 -34.96 -16.17 4.52
C LYS A 382 -35.38 -17.27 3.54
N GLY A 383 -35.27 -18.53 3.97
CA GLY A 383 -35.64 -19.70 3.18
C GLY A 383 -34.56 -20.19 2.22
N THR A 384 -33.37 -19.58 2.22
CA THR A 384 -32.25 -20.04 1.39
C THR A 384 -31.80 -21.44 1.82
N THR A 385 -31.69 -22.35 0.84
CA THR A 385 -31.27 -23.74 1.09
C THR A 385 -29.75 -23.85 1.23
N LEU A 386 -29.28 -24.86 1.96
CA LEU A 386 -27.84 -25.12 2.11
C LEU A 386 -27.13 -25.33 0.76
N GLU A 387 -27.82 -25.92 -0.22
CA GLU A 387 -27.25 -26.19 -1.54
C GLU A 387 -27.06 -24.91 -2.36
N GLN A 388 -28.00 -23.96 -2.28
CA GLN A 388 -27.83 -22.63 -2.88
C GLN A 388 -26.64 -21.91 -2.27
N VAL A 389 -26.46 -21.99 -0.95
CA VAL A 389 -25.32 -21.36 -0.28
C VAL A 389 -23.99 -21.99 -0.69
N ARG A 390 -23.95 -23.33 -0.88
CA ARG A 390 -22.75 -23.99 -1.40
C ARG A 390 -22.39 -23.51 -2.80
N GLN A 391 -23.37 -23.30 -3.66
CA GLN A 391 -23.12 -22.75 -5.01
C GLN A 391 -22.59 -21.31 -4.96
N GLN A 392 -22.91 -20.54 -3.91
CA GLN A 392 -22.48 -19.15 -3.74
C GLN A 392 -21.10 -19.01 -3.08
N LEU A 393 -20.80 -19.83 -2.06
CA LEU A 393 -19.61 -19.64 -1.21
C LEU A 393 -18.42 -20.52 -1.57
N VAL A 394 -18.63 -21.64 -2.26
CA VAL A 394 -17.52 -22.53 -2.60
C VAL A 394 -16.65 -21.83 -3.63
N GLY A 395 -15.34 -21.79 -3.38
CA GLY A 395 -14.40 -21.07 -4.23
C GLY A 395 -14.12 -19.64 -3.75
N THR A 396 -14.93 -19.08 -2.85
CA THR A 396 -14.59 -17.80 -2.20
C THR A 396 -13.31 -17.95 -1.40
N THR A 397 -12.37 -17.02 -1.59
CA THR A 397 -11.10 -17.00 -0.88
C THR A 397 -11.12 -16.02 0.28
N LEU A 398 -10.30 -16.32 1.29
CA LEU A 398 -10.04 -15.43 2.41
C LEU A 398 -8.64 -15.66 2.98
N THR A 399 -8.12 -14.67 3.68
CA THR A 399 -6.97 -14.81 4.58
C THR A 399 -7.42 -14.55 6.00
N TYR A 400 -6.74 -15.12 6.98
CA TYR A 400 -7.17 -15.02 8.37
C TYR A 400 -6.02 -14.98 9.37
N GLN A 401 -6.30 -14.44 10.56
CA GLN A 401 -5.33 -14.39 11.64
C GLN A 401 -5.09 -15.80 12.20
N LEU A 402 -3.82 -16.20 12.22
CA LEU A 402 -3.36 -17.44 12.81
C LEU A 402 -3.48 -17.37 14.35
N ALA A 403 -3.90 -18.47 14.95
CA ALA A 403 -3.95 -18.65 16.39
C ALA A 403 -2.55 -18.68 17.03
N THR A 404 -1.53 -19.08 16.26
CA THR A 404 -0.14 -19.07 16.67
C THR A 404 0.72 -18.58 15.50
N PRO A 405 1.51 -17.50 15.67
CA PRO A 405 2.42 -17.05 14.63
C PRO A 405 3.43 -18.11 14.22
N ILE A 406 3.83 -18.10 12.95
CA ILE A 406 4.85 -18.97 12.38
C ILE A 406 6.11 -18.15 12.19
N GLU A 407 7.23 -18.62 12.73
CA GLU A 407 8.54 -18.00 12.53
C GLU A 407 9.27 -18.66 11.36
N ILE A 408 9.68 -17.87 10.36
CA ILE A 408 10.33 -18.34 9.14
C ILE A 408 11.66 -17.60 8.99
N PRO A 409 12.82 -18.30 8.91
CA PRO A 409 14.09 -17.65 8.64
C PRO A 409 14.06 -16.89 7.31
N ILE A 410 14.66 -15.71 7.28
CA ILE A 410 14.82 -14.91 6.05
C ILE A 410 16.26 -14.95 5.57
N GLN A 411 16.47 -14.61 4.30
CA GLN A 411 17.79 -14.36 3.76
C GLN A 411 18.06 -12.85 3.78
N THR A 412 19.17 -12.47 4.40
CA THR A 412 19.68 -11.10 4.37
C THR A 412 21.08 -11.09 3.77
N SER A 413 21.40 -10.06 2.99
CA SER A 413 22.75 -9.80 2.51
C SER A 413 23.03 -8.30 2.53
N GLY A 414 24.32 -7.94 2.63
CA GLY A 414 24.72 -6.55 2.86
C GLY A 414 24.47 -6.08 4.29
N SER A 415 24.75 -4.81 4.53
CA SER A 415 24.58 -4.15 5.83
C SER A 415 24.04 -2.75 5.60
N LEU A 416 23.08 -2.33 6.43
CA LEU A 416 22.52 -1.00 6.38
C LEU A 416 23.10 -0.14 7.51
N VAL A 417 23.57 1.05 7.16
CA VAL A 417 24.14 2.04 8.07
C VAL A 417 23.30 3.32 8.01
N SER A 418 22.93 3.88 9.17
CA SER A 418 22.32 5.20 9.26
C SER A 418 23.35 6.30 9.02
N TYR A 419 22.91 7.38 8.38
CA TYR A 419 23.67 8.62 8.27
C TYR A 419 22.86 9.76 8.88
N PRO A 420 23.48 10.70 9.62
CA PRO A 420 22.85 11.93 10.08
C PRO A 420 22.15 12.66 8.93
N SER A 421 20.87 12.99 9.10
CA SER A 421 20.06 13.63 8.06
C SER A 421 20.01 12.86 6.72
N GLY A 422 20.38 11.58 6.74
CA GLY A 422 20.37 10.70 5.57
C GLY A 422 18.97 10.23 5.21
N THR A 423 18.87 9.48 4.13
CA THR A 423 17.60 8.93 3.65
C THR A 423 17.73 7.43 3.41
N VAL A 424 16.74 6.66 3.88
CA VAL A 424 16.62 5.23 3.62
C VAL A 424 15.50 4.99 2.62
N TYR A 425 15.84 4.35 1.51
CA TYR A 425 14.92 3.89 0.47
C TYR A 425 14.59 2.42 0.66
N ILE A 426 13.32 2.07 0.48
CA ILE A 426 12.77 0.72 0.48
C ILE A 426 12.22 0.45 -0.92
N GLU A 427 12.94 -0.37 -1.67
CA GLU A 427 12.76 -0.46 -3.12
C GLU A 427 12.55 -1.92 -3.57
N PRO A 428 11.76 -2.16 -4.63
CA PRO A 428 11.48 -3.48 -5.16
C PRO A 428 12.66 -4.02 -5.99
N PHE A 429 13.85 -4.06 -5.41
CA PHE A 429 15.07 -4.57 -6.04
C PHE A 429 15.54 -5.82 -5.34
N VAL A 430 16.11 -6.73 -6.13
CA VAL A 430 16.81 -7.90 -5.63
C VAL A 430 18.17 -8.02 -6.29
N ALA A 431 19.12 -8.57 -5.55
CA ALA A 431 20.40 -9.02 -6.09
C ALA A 431 20.32 -10.52 -6.32
N ASP A 432 20.80 -10.94 -7.49
CA ASP A 432 20.76 -12.33 -7.92
C ASP A 432 22.07 -12.73 -8.60
N ALA A 433 22.32 -14.03 -8.68
CA ALA A 433 23.53 -14.57 -9.26
C ALA A 433 23.32 -15.96 -9.84
N GLY A 434 24.09 -16.29 -10.87
CA GLY A 434 24.06 -17.62 -11.46
C GLY A 434 25.12 -17.82 -12.53
N ILE A 435 25.07 -18.98 -13.16
CA ILE A 435 25.98 -19.36 -14.25
C ILE A 435 25.25 -19.11 -15.57
N TYR A 436 25.82 -18.25 -16.41
CA TYR A 436 25.30 -17.98 -17.74
C TYR A 436 25.39 -19.23 -18.61
N THR A 437 24.36 -19.50 -19.39
CA THR A 437 24.37 -20.58 -20.39
C THR A 437 24.18 -20.01 -21.79
N ASP A 438 22.99 -20.11 -22.35
CA ASP A 438 22.55 -19.33 -23.51
C ASP A 438 21.92 -17.98 -23.10
N LYS A 439 21.36 -17.93 -21.90
CA LYS A 439 20.77 -16.76 -21.25
C LYS A 439 21.05 -16.76 -19.74
N MET A 440 20.77 -15.64 -19.09
CA MET A 440 20.75 -15.52 -17.63
C MET A 440 19.30 -15.55 -17.15
N GLU A 441 18.92 -16.57 -16.38
CA GLU A 441 17.58 -16.69 -15.79
C GLU A 441 17.55 -16.09 -14.38
N VAL A 442 16.41 -15.51 -14.00
CA VAL A 442 16.20 -15.10 -12.61
C VAL A 442 16.03 -16.33 -11.72
N LEU A 443 16.51 -16.26 -10.48
CA LEU A 443 16.36 -17.29 -9.46
C LEU A 443 14.91 -17.42 -8.99
N TYR A 444 14.14 -16.32 -9.02
CA TYR A 444 12.77 -16.26 -8.53
C TYR A 444 11.80 -15.93 -9.66
N SER A 445 11.05 -16.93 -10.12
CA SER A 445 10.02 -16.74 -11.16
C SER A 445 8.89 -15.79 -10.75
N ASP A 446 8.67 -15.60 -9.44
CA ASP A 446 7.68 -14.65 -8.92
C ASP A 446 8.14 -13.18 -9.04
N LEU A 447 9.42 -12.94 -9.34
CA LEU A 447 10.02 -11.61 -9.42
C LEU A 447 10.50 -11.33 -10.85
N PRO A 448 9.58 -11.03 -11.79
CA PRO A 448 9.94 -10.72 -13.17
C PRO A 448 10.76 -9.44 -13.27
N ILE A 449 11.70 -9.37 -14.20
CA ILE A 449 12.56 -8.21 -14.43
C ILE A 449 11.72 -7.05 -14.99
N LYS A 450 11.64 -5.94 -14.26
CA LYS A 450 11.12 -4.67 -14.76
C LYS A 450 12.22 -3.83 -15.40
N ALA A 451 13.37 -3.70 -14.73
CA ALA A 451 14.54 -2.99 -15.23
C ALA A 451 15.82 -3.55 -14.60
N LEU A 452 16.91 -3.61 -15.37
CA LEU A 452 18.24 -3.97 -14.87
C LEU A 452 18.92 -2.73 -14.30
N GLU A 453 19.60 -2.87 -13.16
CA GLU A 453 20.40 -1.79 -12.54
C GLU A 453 21.90 -2.05 -12.69
N LYS A 454 22.32 -3.30 -12.50
CA LYS A 454 23.72 -3.70 -12.58
C LYS A 454 23.82 -5.10 -13.14
N ILE A 455 24.80 -5.33 -14.00
CA ILE A 455 25.26 -6.66 -14.40
C ILE A 455 26.78 -6.67 -14.23
N SER A 456 27.31 -7.71 -13.62
CA SER A 456 28.74 -7.96 -13.58
C SER A 456 29.05 -9.43 -13.78
N LYS A 457 30.22 -9.70 -14.34
CA LYS A 457 30.77 -11.05 -14.43
C LYS A 457 31.98 -11.21 -13.54
N VAL A 458 32.16 -12.38 -12.98
CA VAL A 458 33.27 -12.69 -12.08
C VAL A 458 34.20 -13.69 -12.75
N ASP A 459 35.47 -13.32 -12.85
CA ASP A 459 36.52 -14.23 -13.27
C ASP A 459 36.78 -15.26 -12.15
N PHE A 460 36.64 -16.55 -12.47
CA PHE A 460 36.69 -17.63 -11.47
C PHE A 460 38.08 -17.80 -10.84
N ASP A 461 39.15 -17.57 -11.61
CA ASP A 461 40.52 -17.81 -11.15
C ASP A 461 41.04 -16.66 -10.28
N THR A 462 40.65 -15.42 -10.59
CA THR A 462 41.13 -14.20 -9.93
C THR A 462 40.13 -13.61 -8.95
N GLY A 463 38.85 -13.96 -9.05
CA GLY A 463 37.74 -13.34 -8.32
C GLY A 463 37.44 -11.91 -8.76
N LEU A 464 38.00 -11.44 -9.87
CA LEU A 464 37.81 -10.09 -10.36
C LEU A 464 36.40 -9.90 -10.91
N GLU A 465 35.66 -8.96 -10.34
CA GLU A 465 34.35 -8.53 -10.84
C GLU A 465 34.52 -7.46 -11.94
N THR A 466 33.91 -7.70 -13.10
CA THR A 466 33.86 -6.76 -14.22
C THR A 466 32.41 -6.36 -14.49
N GLU A 467 32.09 -5.08 -14.32
CA GLU A 467 30.77 -4.53 -14.62
C GLU A 467 30.52 -4.46 -16.14
N LEU A 468 29.30 -4.77 -16.57
CA LEU A 468 28.86 -4.79 -17.96
C LEU A 468 27.82 -3.69 -18.22
N ASP A 469 27.76 -3.21 -19.47
CA ASP A 469 26.82 -2.18 -19.89
C ASP A 469 25.39 -2.72 -19.97
N ILE A 470 24.56 -2.32 -19.00
CA ILE A 470 23.15 -2.74 -18.92
C ILE A 470 22.34 -2.39 -20.18
N THR A 471 22.75 -1.39 -20.97
CA THR A 471 22.01 -0.97 -22.17
C THR A 471 22.16 -1.96 -23.33
N ALA A 472 23.18 -2.84 -23.28
CA ALA A 472 23.38 -3.90 -24.24
C ALA A 472 22.59 -5.18 -23.90
N ALA A 473 22.02 -5.27 -22.69
CA ALA A 473 21.20 -6.41 -22.28
C ALA A 473 19.84 -6.40 -22.97
N ILE A 474 19.37 -7.58 -23.37
CA ILE A 474 18.02 -7.78 -23.93
C ILE A 474 17.24 -8.63 -22.94
N ILE A 475 16.24 -8.03 -22.29
CA ILE A 475 15.31 -8.73 -21.39
C ILE A 475 14.31 -9.53 -22.25
N ALA A 476 14.08 -10.78 -21.89
CA ALA A 476 13.12 -11.65 -22.56
C ALA A 476 11.67 -11.16 -22.38
N GLU A 477 10.78 -11.56 -23.29
CA GLU A 477 9.37 -11.14 -23.27
C GLU A 477 8.63 -11.59 -21.99
N ASP A 478 8.95 -12.78 -21.48
CA ASP A 478 8.44 -13.31 -20.21
C ASP A 478 9.00 -12.58 -18.97
N LYS A 479 10.04 -11.76 -19.16
CA LYS A 479 10.79 -11.02 -18.14
C LYS A 479 11.46 -11.92 -17.10
N LEU A 480 11.66 -13.21 -17.38
CA LEU A 480 12.31 -14.14 -16.46
C LEU A 480 13.77 -14.41 -16.81
N SER A 481 14.28 -13.75 -17.85
CA SER A 481 15.67 -13.89 -18.27
C SER A 481 16.15 -12.70 -19.09
N PHE A 482 17.46 -12.61 -19.30
CA PHE A 482 18.08 -11.69 -20.25
C PHE A 482 19.29 -12.32 -20.95
N THR A 483 19.67 -11.73 -22.09
CA THR A 483 20.93 -12.04 -22.79
C THR A 483 21.83 -10.80 -22.84
N HIS A 484 23.14 -10.99 -22.88
CA HIS A 484 24.10 -9.90 -23.02
C HIS A 484 25.25 -10.32 -23.97
N PRO A 485 25.70 -9.47 -24.92
CA PRO A 485 26.69 -9.86 -25.92
C PRO A 485 28.07 -10.23 -25.35
N ASP A 486 28.45 -9.67 -24.20
CA ASP A 486 29.73 -9.95 -23.52
C ASP A 486 29.69 -11.12 -22.52
N LEU A 487 28.58 -11.87 -22.50
CA LEU A 487 28.42 -13.08 -21.70
C LEU A 487 28.45 -14.32 -22.59
N THR A 488 29.12 -15.35 -22.09
CA THR A 488 29.26 -16.66 -22.73
C THR A 488 28.96 -17.77 -21.74
N SER A 489 28.57 -18.94 -22.25
CA SER A 489 28.22 -20.09 -21.41
C SER A 489 29.37 -20.44 -20.45
N GLY A 490 29.07 -20.49 -19.15
CA GLY A 490 30.02 -20.76 -18.08
C GLY A 490 30.41 -19.52 -17.27
N ASP A 491 30.10 -18.30 -17.74
CA ASP A 491 30.37 -17.07 -16.99
C ASP A 491 29.55 -17.03 -15.69
N ILE A 492 30.18 -16.64 -14.58
CA ILE A 492 29.49 -16.37 -13.32
C ILE A 492 29.01 -14.92 -13.35
N VAL A 493 27.71 -14.73 -13.23
CA VAL A 493 27.06 -13.43 -13.39
C VAL A 493 26.38 -13.03 -12.10
N PHE A 494 26.62 -11.81 -11.65
CA PHE A 494 25.87 -11.14 -10.60
C PHE A 494 25.07 -10.01 -11.24
N PHE A 495 23.83 -9.82 -10.81
CA PHE A 495 23.01 -8.75 -11.33
C PHE A 495 22.02 -8.26 -10.29
N VAL A 496 21.66 -6.98 -10.42
CA VAL A 496 20.66 -6.31 -9.59
C VAL A 496 19.58 -5.79 -10.51
N TYR A 497 18.32 -6.03 -10.16
CA TYR A 497 17.20 -5.62 -10.98
C TYR A 497 16.00 -5.17 -10.14
N GLU A 498 15.25 -4.22 -10.67
CA GLU A 498 13.92 -3.86 -10.19
C GLU A 498 12.94 -4.96 -10.63
N HIS A 499 12.21 -5.56 -9.71
CA HIS A 499 11.19 -6.54 -10.05
C HIS A 499 9.83 -5.89 -10.35
N GLY A 500 9.09 -6.47 -11.29
CA GLY A 500 7.77 -6.03 -11.72
C GLY A 500 6.61 -6.68 -10.96
N ALA A 501 6.88 -7.44 -9.90
CA ALA A 501 5.83 -8.04 -9.07
C ALA A 501 4.94 -6.95 -8.44
N GLU A 502 3.63 -7.05 -8.68
CA GLU A 502 2.64 -6.13 -8.09
C GLU A 502 2.49 -6.36 -6.58
N GLY A 503 2.45 -5.28 -5.81
CA GLY A 503 2.34 -5.36 -4.36
C GLY A 503 2.27 -3.99 -3.71
N THR A 504 2.38 -3.97 -2.39
CA THR A 504 2.47 -2.74 -1.61
C THR A 504 3.85 -2.58 -0.97
N ILE A 505 4.25 -1.35 -0.69
CA ILE A 505 5.46 -1.08 0.09
C ILE A 505 5.14 -1.24 1.60
N PRO A 506 5.99 -1.95 2.37
CA PRO A 506 5.72 -2.16 3.79
C PRO A 506 5.87 -0.87 4.59
N GLU A 507 5.20 -0.83 5.72
CA GLU A 507 5.57 0.10 6.78
C GLU A 507 6.93 -0.34 7.33
N THR A 508 7.92 0.53 7.25
CA THR A 508 9.29 0.23 7.70
C THR A 508 9.62 1.06 8.91
N GLU A 509 10.00 0.42 9.99
CA GLU A 509 10.52 1.02 11.20
C GLU A 509 12.04 0.82 11.23
N ILE A 510 12.78 1.91 11.43
CA ILE A 510 14.24 1.93 11.48
C ILE A 510 14.65 2.37 12.88
N SER A 511 15.38 1.50 13.56
CA SER A 511 15.97 1.79 14.86
C SER A 511 17.43 2.21 14.70
N TYR A 512 17.74 3.42 15.15
CA TYR A 512 19.06 4.06 15.01
C TYR A 512 19.57 4.54 16.37
N TYR A 513 20.88 4.66 16.51
CA TYR A 513 21.49 5.19 17.74
C TYR A 513 21.38 6.73 17.81
N ASP A 514 20.95 7.27 18.95
CA ASP A 514 20.79 8.71 19.16
C ASP A 514 22.13 9.36 19.56
N SER A 515 22.73 10.13 18.65
CA SER A 515 24.04 10.75 18.82
C SER A 515 24.11 11.77 19.97
N ARG A 516 22.97 12.19 20.53
CA ARG A 516 22.92 13.04 21.73
C ARG A 516 23.32 12.28 23.00
N TYR A 517 23.16 10.96 23.01
CA TYR A 517 23.37 10.11 24.18
C TYR A 517 24.39 9.00 23.94
N VAL A 518 24.62 8.65 22.67
CA VAL A 518 25.48 7.55 22.25
C VAL A 518 26.67 8.07 21.46
N ILE A 519 27.86 7.54 21.77
CA ILE A 519 29.09 7.78 21.02
C ILE A 519 29.60 6.46 20.42
N LYS A 520 30.22 6.55 19.24
CA LYS A 520 30.90 5.41 18.62
C LYS A 520 32.37 5.37 19.07
N GLY A 521 32.81 4.22 19.58
CA GLY A 521 34.20 3.98 19.96
C GLY A 521 35.09 3.63 18.77
N GLU A 522 36.41 3.61 18.99
CA GLU A 522 37.41 3.19 17.97
C GLU A 522 37.31 1.70 17.62
N ASP A 523 36.60 0.91 18.43
CA ASP A 523 36.33 -0.51 18.26
C ASP A 523 35.03 -0.80 17.49
N ASP A 524 34.47 0.21 16.83
CA ASP A 524 33.19 0.19 16.12
C ASP A 524 31.95 -0.12 16.99
N LYS A 525 32.10 -0.11 18.32
CA LYS A 525 31.01 -0.29 19.27
C LYS A 525 30.37 1.04 19.68
N PHE A 526 29.16 0.97 20.21
CA PHE A 526 28.42 2.13 20.67
C PHE A 526 28.38 2.16 22.19
N TYR A 527 28.55 3.36 22.76
CA TYR A 527 28.64 3.57 24.20
C TYR A 527 27.72 4.69 24.66
N GLN A 528 27.08 4.48 25.80
CA GLN A 528 26.28 5.48 26.49
C GLN A 528 26.90 5.85 27.85
N TRP A 529 26.72 7.10 28.26
CA TRP A 529 27.12 7.58 29.57
C TRP A 529 26.17 7.05 30.67
N GLU A 530 26.71 6.36 31.67
CA GLU A 530 25.99 5.98 32.89
C GLU A 530 26.55 6.77 34.09
N ILE A 531 25.65 7.42 34.84
CA ILE A 531 25.99 8.03 36.13
C ILE A 531 25.88 6.94 37.20
N GLU A 532 26.98 6.64 37.87
CA GLU A 532 27.03 5.68 38.96
C GLU A 532 27.44 6.34 40.28
N ALA A 533 26.96 5.79 41.39
CA ALA A 533 27.34 6.21 42.73
C ALA A 533 28.46 5.30 43.24
N LYS A 534 29.68 5.85 43.43
CA LYS A 534 30.80 5.10 44.02
C LYS A 534 31.04 5.50 45.46
N LEU A 535 31.26 4.51 46.32
CA LEU A 535 31.74 4.74 47.68
C LEU A 535 33.26 4.91 47.64
N VAL A 536 33.74 6.12 47.90
CA VAL A 536 35.18 6.43 47.99
C VAL A 536 35.44 6.99 49.38
N GLU A 537 36.31 6.33 50.14
CA GLU A 537 36.67 6.73 51.52
C GLU A 537 35.45 6.95 52.46
N GLY A 538 34.39 6.16 52.27
CA GLY A 538 33.17 6.26 53.10
C GLY A 538 32.18 7.35 52.67
N VAL A 539 32.45 8.06 51.56
CA VAL A 539 31.55 9.08 50.99
C VAL A 539 31.04 8.63 49.62
N ILE A 540 29.73 8.77 49.40
CA ILE A 540 29.12 8.52 48.09
C ILE A 540 29.51 9.68 47.15
N THR A 541 30.23 9.36 46.08
CA THR A 541 30.70 10.30 45.07
C THR A 541 30.09 9.93 43.71
N PRO A 542 29.48 10.88 42.98
CA PRO A 542 29.02 10.61 41.62
C PRO A 542 30.22 10.35 40.69
N SER A 543 30.11 9.32 39.87
CA SER A 543 31.09 8.94 38.85
C SER A 543 30.36 8.73 37.52
N ILE A 544 31.07 8.93 36.42
CA ILE A 544 30.55 8.66 35.07
C ILE A 544 31.38 7.52 34.50
N LYS A 545 30.71 6.53 33.91
CA LYS A 545 31.33 5.49 33.09
C LYS A 545 30.66 5.39 31.73
N LEU A 546 31.36 4.79 30.78
CA LEU A 546 30.82 4.40 29.48
C LEU A 546 30.37 2.95 29.55
N VAL A 547 29.20 2.66 28.98
CA VAL A 547 28.63 1.31 28.90
C VAL A 547 28.29 1.02 27.45
N GLU A 548 28.69 -0.15 26.95
CA GLU A 548 28.38 -0.61 25.60
C GLU A 548 26.86 -0.84 25.45
N VAL A 549 26.28 -0.40 24.33
CA VAL A 549 24.81 -0.39 24.07
C VAL A 549 24.39 -0.95 22.72
#